data_AF-A0AA38YMJ5-F1
#
_entry.id   AF-A0AA38YMJ5-F1
#
_cell.length_a   1.000
_cell.length_b   1.000
_cell.length_c   1.000
_cell.angle_alpha   90.00
_cell.angle_beta   90.00
_cell.angle_gamma   90.00
#
_symmetry.space_group_name_H-M   'P 1'
#
loop_
_entity.id
_entity.type
_entity.pdbx_description
1 polymer ?
#
loop_
_entity_poly.entity_id
_entity_poly.type
_entity_poly.pdbx_seq_one_letter_code
_entity_poly.pdbx_strand_id
1 'polypeptide(L)'
;MALEADEMDSLFEGMILFNPSQTLADQDGADGNRDPIPPTDASASLSSSASQPLDENLFSDLTLITPNQFRNPLLDPSPTPISTSTTREETPSVSRQISRKKKRASLRIGYGRDSFNQLSLVDDGEVQSSPSDDSHSQTKSFSMFPDETLDSHPSPPTTSQAILVREDHDLVLDDVQFKPFPQQNEQEQIQLEEEKTTCSTSTEANFDQVRAIISEKLHHARQLAASISASRKDSIRRRRKAAQNLNLASTKSMELEKELEEACEAEDFEMAERLSQSLAGAEKDKQAFIAALRDAEAECDAIDSKMLEVLERQITAEEECVSLLEQFATDAANNANEISKRAQLLSSKEMDQWFSSTEALEVRKLELEIESHLISDTCLLLNDSIEHAAEDERREREFLCKRKDMLMDELEKLLALVREKEDEIAENDANIKAVDKRIADVVSGFQEMHSSINMKYDNLQSCLSQTELESEALSMKKKEIDDLLSEEEERGAKLRELSRISADEAKAYEEVVGLRKSFALSIVKSREDKLRLAKTEEKLSEEVQILRQEVSAARASLQVSISSRSCCVVSSIWSNHLAF
;
A
#
# COMPACT_ATOMS: atom_id res chain seq x y z
N MET A 1 -64.84 96.55 -1.01
CA MET A 1 -66.09 96.46 -1.80
C MET A 1 -65.75 95.68 -3.07
N ALA A 2 -66.62 94.88 -3.70
CA ALA A 2 -67.67 93.99 -3.20
C ALA A 2 -68.37 93.37 -4.42
N LEU A 3 -68.25 92.05 -4.61
CA LEU A 3 -69.01 91.22 -5.57
C LEU A 3 -68.74 91.58 -7.07
N GLU A 4 -69.06 90.79 -8.11
CA GLU A 4 -69.75 89.49 -8.29
C GLU A 4 -68.77 88.52 -9.05
N ALA A 5 -68.78 87.19 -8.95
CA ALA A 5 -69.80 86.19 -9.38
C ALA A 5 -70.11 86.25 -10.90
N ASP A 6 -70.27 85.16 -11.66
CA ASP A 6 -70.07 83.71 -11.42
C ASP A 6 -70.10 82.97 -12.78
N GLU A 7 -69.25 81.94 -13.02
CA GLU A 7 -69.52 80.89 -14.03
C GLU A 7 -68.51 79.72 -13.92
N MET A 8 -68.97 78.49 -14.13
CA MET A 8 -68.16 77.27 -14.09
C MET A 8 -68.35 76.43 -15.36
N ASP A 9 -67.25 75.89 -15.89
CA ASP A 9 -67.26 74.80 -16.87
C ASP A 9 -66.19 73.75 -16.54
N SER A 10 -66.40 72.53 -17.04
CA SER A 10 -65.64 71.30 -16.66
C SER A 10 -64.14 71.40 -16.98
N LEU A 11 -63.17 70.91 -16.20
CA LEU A 11 -63.07 69.74 -15.29
C LEU A 11 -63.03 68.38 -16.02
N PHE A 12 -61.82 67.90 -16.32
CA PHE A 12 -61.48 66.61 -16.97
C PHE A 12 -61.75 66.46 -18.47
N GLU A 13 -61.83 67.56 -19.22
CA GLU A 13 -61.82 67.50 -20.70
C GLU A 13 -60.42 67.13 -21.23
N GLY A 14 -60.18 65.82 -21.40
CA GLY A 14 -59.03 65.29 -22.14
C GLY A 14 -57.81 64.85 -21.32
N MET A 15 -57.81 63.59 -20.88
CA MET A 15 -56.93 62.57 -21.49
C MET A 15 -57.43 61.16 -21.17
N ILE A 16 -57.38 60.27 -22.17
CA ILE A 16 -58.12 59.00 -22.18
C ILE A 16 -57.24 57.85 -21.66
N LEU A 17 -57.75 57.06 -20.70
CA LEU A 17 -57.15 55.78 -20.35
C LEU A 17 -57.43 54.75 -21.46
N PHE A 18 -56.39 54.06 -21.91
CA PHE A 18 -56.52 52.89 -22.78
C PHE A 18 -57.22 51.76 -22.03
N ASN A 19 -58.32 51.24 -22.59
CA ASN A 19 -59.02 50.06 -22.08
C ASN A 19 -59.01 48.95 -23.16
N PRO A 20 -58.15 47.93 -23.06
CA PRO A 20 -57.83 47.04 -24.18
C PRO A 20 -58.81 45.86 -24.31
N SER A 21 -59.88 46.02 -25.10
CA SER A 21 -60.72 44.91 -25.59
C SER A 21 -61.62 45.33 -26.76
N GLN A 22 -62.07 44.34 -27.55
CA GLN A 22 -63.08 44.41 -28.61
C GLN A 22 -62.69 45.11 -29.93
N THR A 23 -62.17 44.34 -30.89
CA THR A 23 -62.38 44.57 -32.33
C THR A 23 -62.56 43.21 -33.03
N LEU A 24 -63.78 42.88 -33.47
CA LEU A 24 -64.05 41.70 -34.32
C LEU A 24 -65.41 41.83 -35.05
N ALA A 25 -65.36 42.28 -36.30
CA ALA A 25 -66.38 42.26 -37.35
C ALA A 25 -65.69 42.86 -38.61
N ASP A 26 -65.50 42.14 -39.72
CA ASP A 26 -66.48 41.79 -40.77
C ASP A 26 -66.78 42.98 -41.72
N GLN A 27 -66.83 42.84 -43.05
CA GLN A 27 -66.69 41.66 -43.93
C GLN A 27 -66.24 42.06 -45.38
N ASP A 28 -66.39 41.14 -46.34
CA ASP A 28 -66.10 41.22 -47.80
C ASP A 28 -64.62 41.31 -48.26
N GLY A 29 -64.13 40.51 -49.23
CA GLY A 29 -64.73 39.31 -49.83
C GLY A 29 -64.21 38.96 -51.24
N ALA A 30 -63.62 37.77 -51.44
CA ALA A 30 -63.45 37.11 -52.75
C ALA A 30 -63.01 35.62 -52.64
N ASP A 31 -63.92 34.73 -53.10
CA ASP A 31 -63.79 33.37 -53.70
C ASP A 31 -62.49 32.52 -53.61
N GLY A 32 -62.61 31.17 -53.52
CA GLY A 32 -61.42 30.28 -53.44
C GLY A 32 -61.62 28.75 -53.56
N ASN A 33 -62.63 28.16 -52.89
CA ASN A 33 -63.16 26.79 -53.07
C ASN A 33 -62.30 25.54 -52.65
N ARG A 34 -62.97 24.56 -52.01
CA ARG A 34 -62.63 23.12 -51.77
C ARG A 34 -62.04 22.64 -50.43
N ASP A 35 -62.98 22.36 -49.52
CA ASP A 35 -63.19 21.16 -48.66
C ASP A 35 -62.66 19.79 -49.21
N PRO A 36 -62.74 18.62 -48.48
CA PRO A 36 -63.48 18.34 -47.21
C PRO A 36 -62.82 17.47 -46.08
N ILE A 37 -63.11 17.82 -44.81
CA ILE A 37 -63.88 17.03 -43.77
C ILE A 37 -63.46 15.57 -43.41
N PRO A 38 -63.60 15.07 -42.14
CA PRO A 38 -63.63 15.67 -40.77
C PRO A 38 -62.87 14.76 -39.74
N PRO A 39 -63.29 14.59 -38.46
CA PRO A 39 -63.72 15.51 -37.39
C PRO A 39 -62.54 15.75 -36.40
N THR A 40 -62.44 15.47 -35.08
CA THR A 40 -63.24 15.04 -33.87
C THR A 40 -62.26 15.22 -32.67
N ASP A 41 -62.57 15.23 -31.36
CA ASP A 41 -63.68 15.64 -30.47
C ASP A 41 -63.17 15.37 -29.03
N ALA A 42 -63.65 15.95 -27.92
CA ALA A 42 -64.39 17.19 -27.64
C ALA A 42 -64.38 17.41 -26.10
N SER A 43 -64.83 18.58 -25.62
CA SER A 43 -65.12 18.90 -24.19
C SER A 43 -63.88 19.02 -23.27
N ALA A 44 -63.53 20.21 -22.76
CA ALA A 44 -64.15 20.95 -21.65
C ALA A 44 -63.43 20.67 -20.29
N SER A 45 -63.22 21.64 -19.38
CA SER A 45 -63.49 23.09 -19.39
C SER A 45 -62.89 23.77 -18.15
N LEU A 46 -62.52 25.07 -18.27
CA LEU A 46 -62.77 26.20 -17.33
C LEU A 46 -62.49 26.01 -15.80
N SER A 47 -61.84 26.93 -15.06
CA SER A 47 -61.34 28.29 -15.33
C SER A 47 -60.42 28.79 -14.19
N SER A 48 -59.61 29.83 -14.48
CA SER A 48 -59.22 30.98 -13.64
C SER A 48 -58.96 30.80 -12.11
N SER A 49 -57.87 31.31 -11.51
CA SER A 49 -57.58 32.77 -11.42
C SER A 49 -56.26 33.11 -10.71
N ALA A 50 -55.79 34.34 -10.95
CA ALA A 50 -55.00 35.20 -10.05
C ALA A 50 -53.51 34.87 -9.78
N SER A 51 -52.79 35.92 -9.36
CA SER A 51 -51.34 36.04 -9.24
C SER A 51 -50.92 36.51 -7.84
N GLN A 52 -49.76 36.07 -7.33
CA GLN A 52 -49.03 36.75 -6.24
C GLN A 52 -47.49 36.56 -6.38
N PRO A 53 -46.67 37.38 -5.69
CA PRO A 53 -45.24 37.54 -6.00
C PRO A 53 -44.30 36.67 -5.14
N LEU A 54 -42.99 36.88 -5.37
CA LEU A 54 -41.87 36.37 -4.57
C LEU A 54 -41.92 36.89 -3.11
N ASP A 55 -41.38 36.11 -2.18
CA ASP A 55 -41.17 36.45 -0.76
C ASP A 55 -39.69 36.25 -0.41
N GLU A 56 -39.03 37.29 0.11
CA GLU A 56 -37.62 37.32 0.48
C GLU A 56 -37.45 37.18 1.99
N ASN A 57 -37.04 35.99 2.46
CA ASN A 57 -36.79 35.75 3.88
C ASN A 57 -35.62 34.77 4.10
N LEU A 58 -34.42 35.10 3.57
CA LEU A 58 -33.21 34.26 3.68
C LEU A 58 -32.22 34.67 4.78
N PHE A 59 -32.60 35.59 5.68
CA PHE A 59 -31.75 36.10 6.77
C PHE A 59 -32.44 36.07 8.15
N SER A 60 -32.98 34.90 8.54
CA SER A 60 -33.63 34.67 9.84
C SER A 60 -33.12 33.41 10.55
N ASP A 61 -31.98 33.53 11.23
CA ASP A 61 -31.81 33.24 12.67
C ASP A 61 -30.37 32.87 13.03
N LEU A 62 -29.69 33.79 13.74
CA LEU A 62 -28.39 33.57 14.36
C LEU A 62 -28.47 33.97 15.84
N THR A 63 -29.24 33.22 16.64
CA THR A 63 -29.25 33.36 18.10
C THR A 63 -29.17 32.00 18.82
N LEU A 64 -28.12 31.84 19.62
CA LEU A 64 -27.97 30.74 20.58
C LEU A 64 -28.55 31.17 21.93
N ILE A 65 -29.41 30.36 22.57
CA ILE A 65 -29.54 30.26 24.04
C ILE A 65 -30.41 29.05 24.47
N THR A 66 -29.85 28.21 25.35
CA THR A 66 -30.52 27.13 26.14
C THR A 66 -30.98 27.66 27.52
N PRO A 67 -31.78 26.94 28.37
CA PRO A 67 -32.22 25.52 28.31
C PRO A 67 -33.69 25.20 28.70
N ASN A 68 -34.09 23.93 28.52
CA ASN A 68 -35.06 23.12 29.30
C ASN A 68 -36.41 23.71 29.81
N GLN A 69 -37.52 23.03 29.45
CA GLN A 69 -38.32 22.24 30.42
C GLN A 69 -39.34 21.26 29.76
N PHE A 70 -39.77 20.27 30.56
CA PHE A 70 -40.68 19.13 30.31
C PHE A 70 -41.96 19.44 29.47
N ARG A 71 -42.65 18.48 28.81
CA ARG A 71 -43.32 17.30 29.43
C ARG A 71 -44.03 16.36 28.41
N ASN A 72 -43.90 15.04 28.56
CA ASN A 72 -44.72 14.01 27.86
C ASN A 72 -46.05 13.72 28.61
N PRO A 73 -47.13 13.32 27.92
CA PRO A 73 -47.56 11.90 27.86
C PRO A 73 -48.01 11.45 26.43
N LEU A 74 -47.62 10.29 25.90
CA LEU A 74 -48.06 8.90 26.20
C LEU A 74 -49.41 8.50 25.52
N LEU A 75 -49.37 7.58 24.53
CA LEU A 75 -50.05 6.26 24.54
C LEU A 75 -49.78 5.45 23.25
N ASP A 76 -49.67 4.13 23.39
CA ASP A 76 -49.51 3.07 22.35
C ASP A 76 -50.78 2.17 22.37
N PRO A 77 -51.13 1.40 21.31
CA PRO A 77 -50.70 -0.01 21.27
C PRO A 77 -50.46 -0.66 19.88
N SER A 78 -49.53 -1.62 19.85
CA SER A 78 -49.28 -2.64 18.79
C SER A 78 -50.45 -3.65 18.57
N PRO A 79 -50.48 -4.49 17.50
CA PRO A 79 -49.76 -5.80 17.54
C PRO A 79 -49.26 -6.41 16.20
N THR A 80 -47.98 -6.86 16.19
CA THR A 80 -47.38 -8.21 15.90
C THR A 80 -48.12 -9.33 15.08
N PRO A 81 -47.55 -10.55 14.81
CA PRO A 81 -46.18 -11.13 14.94
C PRO A 81 -45.67 -11.98 13.71
N ILE A 82 -44.46 -12.57 13.82
CA ILE A 82 -44.00 -13.96 13.45
C ILE A 82 -42.54 -13.97 12.91
N SER A 83 -41.63 -14.94 13.19
CA SER A 83 -41.23 -15.62 14.45
C SER A 83 -40.14 -16.69 14.16
N THR A 84 -39.01 -16.69 14.92
CA THR A 84 -38.09 -17.81 15.30
C THR A 84 -36.78 -17.18 15.83
N SER A 85 -36.29 -17.29 17.10
CA SER A 85 -35.94 -18.43 18.00
C SER A 85 -34.60 -19.11 17.63
N THR A 86 -33.59 -19.35 18.49
CA THR A 86 -33.24 -19.09 19.93
C THR A 86 -31.70 -19.37 20.07
N THR A 87 -30.87 -19.02 21.07
CA THR A 87 -30.91 -18.76 22.54
C THR A 87 -29.97 -17.56 22.91
N ARG A 88 -29.80 -17.00 24.13
CA ARG A 88 -29.92 -17.36 25.58
C ARG A 88 -28.69 -18.04 26.22
N GLU A 89 -28.22 -17.76 27.45
CA GLU A 89 -28.59 -16.87 28.60
C GLU A 89 -27.29 -16.26 29.23
N GLU A 90 -27.21 -15.12 29.96
CA GLU A 90 -27.98 -13.86 29.96
C GLU A 90 -27.03 -12.65 30.34
N THR A 91 -26.99 -12.05 31.56
CA THR A 91 -26.07 -10.92 31.97
C THR A 91 -25.77 -10.88 33.51
N PRO A 92 -24.92 -9.98 34.11
CA PRO A 92 -25.30 -8.58 34.44
C PRO A 92 -24.17 -7.50 34.50
N SER A 93 -24.55 -6.23 34.75
CA SER A 93 -23.67 -5.03 34.73
C SER A 93 -23.47 -4.31 36.08
N VAL A 94 -22.27 -3.76 36.34
CA VAL A 94 -21.95 -2.75 37.38
C VAL A 94 -20.83 -1.84 36.82
N SER A 95 -20.84 -0.50 36.74
CA SER A 95 -21.52 0.63 37.42
C SER A 95 -20.85 1.19 38.69
N ARG A 96 -19.98 2.21 38.53
CA ARG A 96 -19.88 3.41 39.40
C ARG A 96 -18.87 4.47 38.91
N GLN A 97 -19.16 5.73 39.21
CA GLN A 97 -18.28 6.90 39.01
C GLN A 97 -17.40 7.16 40.25
N ILE A 98 -16.41 8.07 40.11
CA ILE A 98 -15.91 9.13 41.04
C ILE A 98 -14.47 9.46 40.58
N SER A 99 -14.13 10.57 39.91
CA SER A 99 -14.33 12.01 40.15
C SER A 99 -13.51 12.62 41.30
N ARG A 100 -12.37 13.26 40.98
CA ARG A 100 -11.86 14.51 41.61
C ARG A 100 -10.59 15.07 40.92
N LYS A 101 -10.71 16.30 40.39
CA LYS A 101 -9.86 17.51 40.55
C LYS A 101 -8.33 17.32 40.74
N LYS A 102 -7.45 18.18 40.19
CA LYS A 102 -7.45 19.64 40.47
C LYS A 102 -6.34 20.44 39.72
N LYS A 103 -6.71 21.49 38.97
CA LYS A 103 -5.93 22.73 38.60
C LYS A 103 -4.54 22.53 37.91
N ARG A 104 -3.99 23.49 37.14
CA ARG A 104 -4.21 24.96 37.06
C ARG A 104 -4.00 25.46 35.61
N ALA A 105 -4.58 26.61 35.28
CA ALA A 105 -4.47 27.26 33.96
C ALA A 105 -3.32 28.27 33.87
N SER A 106 -2.92 28.59 32.63
CA SER A 106 -2.71 29.98 32.18
C SER A 106 -2.75 30.09 30.65
N LEU A 107 -3.69 30.86 30.10
CA LEU A 107 -3.50 31.48 28.78
C LEU A 107 -2.40 32.55 28.89
N ARG A 108 -1.57 32.68 27.85
CA ARG A 108 -0.95 33.96 27.46
C ARG A 108 -0.89 34.06 25.94
N ILE A 109 -1.53 35.10 25.42
CA ILE A 109 -1.33 35.60 24.06
C ILE A 109 -0.09 36.50 24.08
N GLY A 110 0.69 36.52 23.00
CA GLY A 110 1.85 37.41 22.86
C GLY A 110 2.07 37.83 21.42
N TYR A 111 1.91 39.13 21.16
CA TYR A 111 2.41 39.83 19.97
C TYR A 111 3.52 40.79 20.44
N GLY A 112 4.63 40.93 19.71
CA GLY A 112 5.69 41.87 20.13
C GLY A 112 7.00 41.84 19.36
N ARG A 113 7.01 42.45 18.17
CA ARG A 113 8.11 43.13 17.44
C ARG A 113 9.57 42.93 17.87
N ASP A 114 10.42 42.74 16.86
CA ASP A 114 11.87 43.02 16.88
C ASP A 114 12.21 44.50 17.10
N SER A 115 13.40 44.78 17.67
CA SER A 115 14.52 45.45 16.94
C SER A 115 15.68 45.91 17.86
N PHE A 116 16.92 45.82 17.34
CA PHE A 116 18.18 46.51 17.73
C PHE A 116 18.91 46.19 19.06
N ASN A 117 20.19 45.77 18.91
CA ASN A 117 21.46 46.28 19.52
C ASN A 117 21.56 46.57 21.05
N GLN A 118 22.70 46.35 21.75
CA GLN A 118 24.12 46.17 21.31
C GLN A 118 25.03 45.59 22.45
N LEU A 119 26.25 45.13 22.10
CA LEU A 119 27.48 44.98 22.94
C LEU A 119 27.44 44.01 24.15
N SER A 120 28.31 42.99 24.28
CA SER A 120 29.79 43.05 24.42
C SER A 120 30.41 41.63 24.35
N LEU A 121 31.55 41.41 23.65
CA LEU A 121 32.95 41.22 24.14
C LEU A 121 33.19 39.90 24.96
N VAL A 122 34.25 39.07 24.78
CA VAL A 122 35.62 39.19 24.21
C VAL A 122 36.14 37.81 23.66
N ASP A 123 37.22 37.81 22.84
CA ASP A 123 38.31 36.79 22.70
C ASP A 123 38.02 35.34 22.21
N ASP A 124 38.93 34.60 21.51
CA ASP A 124 40.25 34.88 20.88
C ASP A 124 40.56 33.78 19.80
N GLY A 125 41.51 34.00 18.87
CA GLY A 125 42.07 32.95 17.97
C GLY A 125 42.61 33.42 16.59
N GLU A 126 43.92 33.25 16.34
CA GLU A 126 44.66 33.52 15.09
C GLU A 126 44.40 32.46 13.95
N VAL A 127 44.89 32.50 12.68
CA VAL A 127 46.28 32.60 12.15
C VAL A 127 46.33 32.79 10.60
N GLN A 128 47.07 33.80 10.08
CA GLN A 128 47.76 33.95 8.74
C GLN A 128 46.95 33.81 7.41
N SER A 129 47.40 34.24 6.20
CA SER A 129 48.35 35.26 5.65
C SER A 129 48.02 35.45 4.14
N SER A 130 48.31 36.51 3.37
CA SER A 130 49.60 37.11 2.92
C SER A 130 49.32 38.32 1.95
N PRO A 131 50.31 39.12 1.48
CA PRO A 131 50.07 40.52 1.05
C PRO A 131 50.52 40.96 -0.38
N SER A 132 50.32 42.26 -0.68
CA SER A 132 51.07 43.14 -1.62
C SER A 132 50.81 43.02 -3.14
N ASP A 133 50.99 44.05 -4.02
CA ASP A 133 51.31 45.51 -3.97
C ASP A 133 51.03 46.08 -5.41
N ASP A 134 51.00 47.37 -5.80
CA ASP A 134 50.78 48.71 -5.17
C ASP A 134 50.71 49.79 -6.33
N SER A 135 50.36 51.05 -6.02
CA SER A 135 50.69 52.30 -6.78
C SER A 135 49.96 52.61 -8.11
N HIS A 136 49.88 53.87 -8.61
CA HIS A 136 50.48 55.18 -8.24
C HIS A 136 49.51 56.36 -8.60
N SER A 137 49.66 57.55 -8.00
CA SER A 137 48.68 58.67 -8.13
C SER A 137 49.31 60.05 -8.32
N GLN A 138 48.63 60.97 -9.04
CA GLN A 138 49.01 62.40 -9.18
C GLN A 138 47.80 63.37 -9.24
N THR A 139 48.04 64.67 -9.45
CA THR A 139 47.19 65.78 -8.92
C THR A 139 47.15 67.07 -9.79
N LYS A 140 46.33 68.05 -9.34
CA LYS A 140 46.18 69.49 -9.73
C LYS A 140 45.08 69.80 -10.79
N SER A 141 44.23 70.85 -10.76
CA SER A 141 43.84 71.98 -9.85
C SER A 141 44.01 73.44 -10.38
N PHE A 142 43.22 74.39 -9.83
CA PHE A 142 43.04 75.85 -10.15
C PHE A 142 42.17 76.15 -11.41
N SER A 143 40.99 76.83 -11.36
CA SER A 143 40.57 78.25 -11.01
C SER A 143 40.59 79.20 -12.23
N MET A 144 39.75 80.26 -12.41
CA MET A 144 39.12 81.22 -11.48
C MET A 144 37.92 82.00 -12.14
N PHE A 145 37.16 82.80 -11.38
CA PHE A 145 36.02 83.70 -11.77
C PHE A 145 36.48 85.12 -12.25
N PRO A 146 35.65 86.20 -12.43
CA PRO A 146 34.17 86.41 -12.45
C PRO A 146 33.63 87.31 -13.63
N ASP A 147 32.34 87.69 -13.66
CA ASP A 147 31.82 89.09 -13.48
C ASP A 147 30.26 89.18 -13.45
N GLU A 148 29.68 90.33 -13.06
CA GLU A 148 28.23 90.66 -12.99
C GLU A 148 27.76 91.48 -14.26
N THR A 149 26.53 91.97 -14.53
CA THR A 149 25.38 92.51 -13.75
C THR A 149 24.04 92.54 -14.55
N LEU A 150 22.88 92.60 -13.87
CA LEU A 150 21.62 93.38 -14.07
C LEU A 150 21.16 93.84 -15.51
N ASP A 151 19.87 93.99 -15.88
CA ASP A 151 18.63 94.29 -15.10
C ASP A 151 17.27 94.00 -15.83
N SER A 152 16.16 94.03 -15.07
CA SER A 152 14.76 94.39 -15.43
C SER A 152 13.79 93.50 -16.28
N HIS A 153 12.48 93.64 -15.95
CA HIS A 153 11.24 92.95 -16.43
C HIS A 153 10.52 93.73 -17.58
N PRO A 154 9.32 93.35 -18.18
CA PRO A 154 8.29 92.34 -17.80
C PRO A 154 7.64 91.49 -18.96
N SER A 155 6.59 90.72 -18.60
CA SER A 155 5.75 89.77 -19.37
C SER A 155 4.47 90.39 -20.03
N PRO A 156 3.47 89.66 -20.62
CA PRO A 156 3.35 88.32 -21.26
C PRO A 156 2.57 88.45 -22.64
N PRO A 157 1.55 87.63 -23.10
CA PRO A 157 1.18 86.19 -22.99
C PRO A 157 0.77 85.46 -24.33
N THR A 158 0.45 84.14 -24.23
CA THR A 158 -0.54 83.34 -25.04
C THR A 158 -0.17 82.61 -26.36
N THR A 159 -0.49 81.28 -26.42
CA THR A 159 -1.27 80.55 -27.49
C THR A 159 -0.70 79.19 -27.96
N SER A 160 -1.18 78.11 -27.32
CA SER A 160 -1.75 76.83 -27.85
C SER A 160 -1.24 76.04 -29.08
N GLN A 161 -1.51 74.72 -29.01
CA GLN A 161 -1.46 73.66 -30.06
C GLN A 161 -0.06 73.08 -30.40
N ALA A 162 0.11 71.81 -30.79
CA ALA A 162 -0.85 70.73 -31.11
C ALA A 162 -0.40 69.33 -30.61
N ILE A 163 -1.28 68.34 -30.70
CA ILE A 163 -1.05 66.91 -30.36
C ILE A 163 -0.42 66.15 -31.53
N LEU A 164 0.42 65.16 -31.25
CA LEU A 164 0.57 63.98 -32.13
C LEU A 164 0.77 62.72 -31.29
N VAL A 165 -0.16 61.76 -31.39
CA VAL A 165 -0.05 60.42 -30.81
C VAL A 165 0.73 59.52 -31.76
N ARG A 166 1.49 58.56 -31.23
CA ARG A 166 2.01 57.43 -31.99
C ARG A 166 2.02 56.18 -31.11
N GLU A 167 1.12 55.27 -31.39
CA GLU A 167 1.08 53.93 -30.82
C GLU A 167 2.12 53.03 -31.52
N ASP A 168 2.66 52.06 -30.78
CA ASP A 168 3.25 50.81 -31.28
C ASP A 168 3.63 49.99 -30.03
N HIS A 169 2.79 49.02 -29.62
CA HIS A 169 3.08 48.13 -28.49
C HIS A 169 2.51 46.73 -28.73
N ASP A 170 3.14 46.01 -29.65
CA ASP A 170 2.85 44.59 -29.90
C ASP A 170 3.80 43.73 -29.03
N LEU A 171 3.27 43.12 -27.97
CA LEU A 171 3.97 42.12 -27.17
C LEU A 171 3.17 40.83 -27.18
N VAL A 172 3.59 39.91 -28.04
CA VAL A 172 3.07 38.53 -28.09
C VAL A 172 3.41 37.84 -26.78
N LEU A 173 2.39 37.52 -25.98
CA LEU A 173 2.50 36.53 -24.92
C LEU A 173 2.53 35.15 -25.57
N ASP A 174 3.60 34.39 -25.33
CA ASP A 174 3.72 33.01 -25.77
C ASP A 174 2.65 32.15 -25.08
N ASP A 175 1.89 31.39 -25.86
CA ASP A 175 0.98 30.36 -25.34
C ASP A 175 1.81 29.25 -24.68
N VAL A 176 1.95 29.31 -23.35
CA VAL A 176 2.57 28.23 -22.56
C VAL A 176 1.59 27.07 -22.46
N GLN A 177 1.40 26.42 -23.61
CA GLN A 177 0.56 25.27 -23.82
C GLN A 177 0.90 24.18 -22.80
N PHE A 178 0.07 24.07 -21.77
CA PHE A 178 0.21 23.06 -20.73
C PHE A 178 -0.01 21.71 -21.41
N LYS A 179 1.09 21.01 -21.71
CA LYS A 179 1.01 19.64 -22.22
C LYS A 179 0.23 18.83 -21.20
N PRO A 180 -0.86 18.15 -21.60
CA PRO A 180 -1.44 17.12 -20.76
C PRO A 180 -0.32 16.17 -20.33
N PHE A 181 -0.43 15.63 -19.11
CA PHE A 181 0.43 14.51 -18.70
C PHE A 181 0.48 13.52 -19.87
N PRO A 182 1.67 13.13 -20.36
CA PRO A 182 1.73 12.08 -21.37
C PRO A 182 1.02 10.89 -20.76
N GLN A 183 0.00 10.37 -21.44
CA GLN A 183 -0.63 9.11 -21.05
C GLN A 183 0.47 8.06 -21.12
N GLN A 184 1.10 7.77 -19.97
CA GLN A 184 2.04 6.67 -19.83
C GLN A 184 1.32 5.44 -20.33
N ASN A 185 1.97 4.67 -21.21
CA ASN A 185 1.27 3.75 -22.08
C ASN A 185 0.34 2.86 -21.24
N GLU A 186 -0.95 2.80 -21.59
CA GLU A 186 -1.85 1.79 -21.02
C GLU A 186 -1.23 0.39 -21.20
N GLN A 187 -0.44 0.21 -22.27
CA GLN A 187 0.34 -0.99 -22.56
C GLN A 187 1.50 -1.26 -21.57
N GLU A 188 2.08 -0.26 -20.91
CA GLU A 188 3.06 -0.45 -19.82
C GLU A 188 2.35 -0.71 -18.48
N GLN A 189 1.23 -0.06 -18.21
CA GLN A 189 0.44 -0.30 -16.99
C GLN A 189 -0.17 -1.71 -17.01
N ILE A 190 -0.75 -2.14 -18.15
CA ILE A 190 -1.25 -3.51 -18.37
C ILE A 190 -0.13 -4.55 -18.31
N GLN A 191 1.06 -4.29 -18.87
CA GLN A 191 2.19 -5.21 -18.74
C GLN A 191 2.66 -5.35 -17.28
N LEU A 192 2.65 -4.26 -16.50
CA LEU A 192 2.89 -4.35 -15.07
C LEU A 192 1.81 -5.17 -14.35
N GLU A 193 0.52 -4.99 -14.64
CA GLU A 193 -0.56 -5.76 -13.99
C GLU A 193 -0.52 -7.26 -14.33
N GLU A 194 -0.24 -7.62 -15.59
CA GLU A 194 -0.04 -9.02 -16.00
C GLU A 194 1.22 -9.64 -15.34
N GLU A 195 2.34 -8.92 -15.23
CA GLU A 195 3.50 -9.40 -14.45
C GLU A 195 3.24 -9.45 -12.94
N LYS A 196 2.47 -8.52 -12.36
CA LYS A 196 2.22 -8.39 -10.90
C LYS A 196 1.36 -9.54 -10.37
N THR A 197 0.29 -9.88 -11.09
CA THR A 197 -0.60 -11.00 -10.76
C THR A 197 0.06 -12.36 -11.04
N THR A 198 0.82 -12.50 -12.12
CA THR A 198 1.55 -13.75 -12.41
C THR A 198 2.76 -13.96 -11.51
N CYS A 199 3.52 -12.92 -11.15
CA CYS A 199 4.70 -13.05 -10.28
C CYS A 199 4.33 -13.50 -8.86
N SER A 200 3.33 -12.87 -8.25
CA SER A 200 2.89 -13.22 -6.88
C SER A 200 2.39 -14.66 -6.81
N THR A 201 1.44 -15.03 -7.67
CA THR A 201 0.92 -16.42 -7.75
C THR A 201 1.99 -17.43 -8.16
N SER A 202 2.92 -17.07 -9.05
CA SER A 202 4.07 -17.91 -9.39
C SER A 202 4.96 -18.17 -8.17
N THR A 203 5.24 -17.19 -7.32
CA THR A 203 6.12 -17.41 -6.16
C THR A 203 5.53 -18.36 -5.11
N GLU A 204 4.21 -18.35 -4.92
CA GLU A 204 3.51 -19.31 -4.05
C GLU A 204 3.45 -20.70 -4.72
N ALA A 205 3.14 -20.77 -6.01
CA ALA A 205 3.16 -22.03 -6.77
C ALA A 205 4.56 -22.67 -6.83
N ASN A 206 5.63 -21.87 -6.92
CA ASN A 206 7.01 -22.34 -6.85
C ASN A 206 7.33 -22.92 -5.47
N PHE A 207 6.81 -22.34 -4.39
CA PHE A 207 6.98 -22.88 -3.04
C PHE A 207 6.30 -24.24 -2.88
N ASP A 208 5.06 -24.36 -3.35
CA ASP A 208 4.34 -25.64 -3.33
C ASP A 208 4.96 -26.67 -4.29
N GLN A 209 5.59 -26.26 -5.38
CA GLN A 209 6.40 -27.16 -6.22
C GLN A 209 7.65 -27.67 -5.46
N VAL A 210 8.37 -26.81 -4.75
CA VAL A 210 9.49 -27.21 -3.89
C VAL A 210 9.02 -28.18 -2.81
N ARG A 211 7.92 -27.86 -2.12
CA ARG A 211 7.27 -28.74 -1.12
C ARG A 211 6.84 -30.08 -1.70
N ALA A 212 6.31 -30.12 -2.93
CA ALA A 212 5.94 -31.35 -3.61
C ALA A 212 7.16 -32.24 -3.87
N ILE A 213 8.24 -31.68 -4.43
CA ILE A 213 9.52 -32.38 -4.67
C ILE A 213 10.10 -32.94 -3.36
N ILE A 214 10.09 -32.15 -2.28
CA ILE A 214 10.51 -32.57 -0.94
C ILE A 214 9.64 -33.72 -0.44
N SER A 215 8.31 -33.62 -0.57
CA SER A 215 7.39 -34.67 -0.15
C SER A 215 7.63 -35.99 -0.87
N GLU A 216 7.93 -35.96 -2.17
CA GLU A 216 8.24 -37.13 -2.99
C GLU A 216 9.57 -37.78 -2.58
N LYS A 217 10.65 -36.99 -2.51
CA LYS A 217 11.98 -37.47 -2.07
C LYS A 217 11.90 -38.17 -0.71
N LEU A 218 11.26 -37.51 0.26
CA LEU A 218 11.10 -38.05 1.61
C LEU A 218 10.15 -39.26 1.64
N HIS A 219 9.12 -39.30 0.80
CA HIS A 219 8.25 -40.47 0.68
C HIS A 219 9.02 -41.70 0.15
N HIS A 220 9.82 -41.53 -0.92
CA HIS A 220 10.65 -42.58 -1.48
C HIS A 220 11.69 -43.10 -0.46
N ALA A 221 12.39 -42.21 0.26
CA ALA A 221 13.32 -42.61 1.32
C ALA A 221 12.62 -43.43 2.43
N ARG A 222 11.43 -43.00 2.86
CA ARG A 222 10.60 -43.71 3.86
C ARG A 222 10.13 -45.08 3.35
N GLN A 223 9.76 -45.22 2.07
CA GLN A 223 9.40 -46.50 1.46
C GLN A 223 10.58 -47.50 1.48
N LEU A 224 11.78 -47.06 1.08
CA LEU A 224 12.99 -47.89 1.13
C LEU A 224 13.31 -48.35 2.56
N ALA A 225 13.25 -47.43 3.52
CA ALA A 225 13.46 -47.73 4.94
C ALA A 225 12.43 -48.74 5.47
N ALA A 226 11.15 -48.63 5.09
CA ALA A 226 10.10 -49.58 5.46
C ALA A 226 10.33 -50.98 4.86
N SER A 227 10.75 -51.05 3.59
CA SER A 227 11.05 -52.30 2.88
C SER A 227 12.21 -53.08 3.52
N ILE A 228 13.35 -52.42 3.75
CA ILE A 228 14.49 -53.04 4.45
C ILE A 228 14.13 -53.39 5.90
N SER A 229 13.33 -52.57 6.58
CA SER A 229 12.83 -52.88 7.93
C SER A 229 11.92 -54.11 7.99
N ALA A 230 11.18 -54.43 6.92
CA ALA A 230 10.42 -55.67 6.81
C ALA A 230 11.37 -56.87 6.64
N SER A 231 12.28 -56.81 5.65
CA SER A 231 13.31 -57.84 5.42
C SER A 231 14.13 -58.15 6.69
N ARG A 232 14.49 -57.12 7.46
CA ARG A 232 15.19 -57.23 8.74
C ARG A 232 14.39 -58.02 9.79
N LYS A 233 13.08 -57.77 9.91
CA LYS A 233 12.20 -58.52 10.83
C LYS A 233 12.19 -60.01 10.47
N ASP A 234 12.17 -60.35 9.19
CA ASP A 234 12.16 -61.73 8.72
C ASP A 234 13.53 -62.43 8.82
N SER A 235 14.64 -61.71 8.67
CA SER A 235 15.97 -62.24 9.01
C SER A 235 16.10 -62.54 10.50
N ILE A 236 15.67 -61.61 11.37
CA ILE A 236 15.66 -61.81 12.83
C ILE A 236 14.78 -63.00 13.23
N ARG A 237 13.62 -63.20 12.57
CA ARG A 237 12.77 -64.39 12.74
C ARG A 237 13.51 -65.69 12.38
N ARG A 238 14.19 -65.72 11.21
CA ARG A 238 14.94 -66.90 10.76
C ARG A 238 16.11 -67.23 11.68
N ARG A 239 16.91 -66.23 12.08
CA ARG A 239 18.00 -66.40 13.06
C ARG A 239 17.52 -66.97 14.40
N ARG A 240 16.40 -66.46 14.94
CA ARG A 240 15.78 -67.01 16.16
C ARG A 240 15.37 -68.48 16.00
N LYS A 241 14.79 -68.85 14.86
CA LYS A 241 14.43 -70.24 14.56
C LYS A 241 15.66 -71.16 14.47
N ALA A 242 16.74 -70.70 13.82
CA ALA A 242 18.00 -71.45 13.75
C ALA A 242 18.60 -71.70 15.14
N ALA A 243 18.65 -70.67 16.00
CA ALA A 243 19.11 -70.79 17.38
C ALA A 243 18.23 -71.73 18.23
N GLN A 244 16.90 -71.69 18.05
CA GLN A 244 15.97 -72.63 18.71
C GLN A 244 16.23 -74.08 18.29
N ASN A 245 16.41 -74.34 16.98
CA ASN A 245 16.74 -75.67 16.48
C ASN A 245 18.08 -76.17 17.03
N LEU A 246 19.12 -75.31 17.07
CA LEU A 246 20.42 -75.65 17.62
C LEU A 246 20.32 -76.02 19.11
N ASN A 247 19.57 -75.27 19.91
CA ASN A 247 19.37 -75.58 21.33
C ASN A 247 18.70 -76.94 21.51
N LEU A 248 17.65 -77.26 20.74
CA LEU A 248 16.96 -78.56 20.78
C LEU A 248 17.86 -79.73 20.34
N ALA A 249 18.73 -79.53 19.35
CA ALA A 249 19.72 -80.53 18.96
C ALA A 249 20.81 -80.69 20.03
N SER A 250 21.20 -79.62 20.72
CA SER A 250 22.19 -79.66 21.79
C SER A 250 21.67 -80.32 23.07
N THR A 251 20.40 -80.17 23.44
CA THR A 251 19.82 -80.92 24.56
C THR A 251 19.72 -82.40 24.21
N LYS A 252 19.24 -82.76 23.01
CA LYS A 252 19.21 -84.16 22.53
C LYS A 252 20.61 -84.80 22.50
N SER A 253 21.64 -84.05 22.12
CA SER A 253 23.05 -84.50 22.19
C SER A 253 23.43 -84.85 23.63
N MET A 254 23.22 -83.93 24.57
CA MET A 254 23.53 -84.10 25.99
C MET A 254 22.72 -85.23 26.66
N GLU A 255 21.46 -85.41 26.26
CA GLU A 255 20.60 -86.52 26.71
C GLU A 255 21.17 -87.87 26.25
N LEU A 256 21.53 -88.00 24.97
CA LEU A 256 22.16 -89.21 24.42
C LEU A 256 23.59 -89.45 24.95
N GLU A 257 24.36 -88.40 25.23
CA GLU A 257 25.67 -88.48 25.91
C GLU A 257 25.51 -89.08 27.31
N LYS A 258 24.48 -88.67 28.06
CA LYS A 258 24.16 -89.18 29.39
C LYS A 258 23.61 -90.61 29.37
N GLU A 259 22.68 -90.93 28.46
CA GLU A 259 22.19 -92.31 28.29
C GLU A 259 23.33 -93.27 27.90
N LEU A 260 24.28 -92.81 27.09
CA LEU A 260 25.47 -93.57 26.71
C LEU A 260 26.41 -93.81 27.91
N GLU A 261 26.58 -92.82 28.79
CA GLU A 261 27.34 -92.97 30.04
C GLU A 261 26.66 -93.99 30.98
N GLU A 262 25.35 -93.87 31.21
CA GLU A 262 24.57 -94.82 32.02
C GLU A 262 24.58 -96.26 31.46
N ALA A 263 24.52 -96.43 30.13
CA ALA A 263 24.65 -97.75 29.49
C ALA A 263 26.05 -98.36 29.64
N CYS A 264 27.10 -97.53 29.66
CA CYS A 264 28.47 -97.98 29.93
C CYS A 264 28.67 -98.36 31.40
N GLU A 265 28.09 -97.61 32.35
CA GLU A 265 28.11 -97.96 33.78
C GLU A 265 27.35 -99.26 34.09
N ALA A 266 26.30 -99.56 33.31
CA ALA A 266 25.50 -100.77 33.43
C ALA A 266 26.08 -102.00 32.67
N GLU A 267 27.23 -101.86 32.01
CA GLU A 267 27.86 -102.88 31.14
C GLU A 267 26.99 -103.38 29.95
N ASP A 268 25.94 -102.64 29.56
CA ASP A 268 25.14 -102.95 28.35
C ASP A 268 25.80 -102.36 27.09
N PHE A 269 26.81 -103.07 26.61
CA PHE A 269 27.58 -102.66 25.42
C PHE A 269 26.75 -102.67 24.12
N GLU A 270 25.69 -103.47 24.01
CA GLU A 270 24.80 -103.44 22.85
C GLU A 270 23.92 -102.18 22.84
N MET A 271 23.48 -101.72 24.01
CA MET A 271 22.80 -100.43 24.15
C MET A 271 23.76 -99.26 23.96
N ALA A 272 24.97 -99.33 24.53
CA ALA A 272 26.00 -98.32 24.32
C ALA A 272 26.37 -98.16 22.84
N GLU A 273 26.51 -99.24 22.05
CA GLU A 273 26.79 -99.11 20.61
C GLU A 273 25.62 -98.43 19.87
N ARG A 274 24.37 -98.85 20.14
CA ARG A 274 23.17 -98.23 19.56
C ARG A 274 23.04 -96.74 19.91
N LEU A 275 23.32 -96.37 21.16
CA LEU A 275 23.32 -94.99 21.63
C LEU A 275 24.47 -94.18 21.01
N SER A 276 25.66 -94.75 20.86
CA SER A 276 26.79 -94.12 20.18
C SER A 276 26.48 -93.82 18.70
N GLN A 277 25.84 -94.75 17.99
CA GLN A 277 25.38 -94.52 16.61
C GLN A 277 24.29 -93.43 16.54
N SER A 278 23.37 -93.39 17.52
CA SER A 278 22.35 -92.34 17.65
C SER A 278 22.96 -90.96 17.91
N LEU A 279 23.92 -90.88 18.85
CA LEU A 279 24.67 -89.67 19.19
C LEU A 279 25.48 -89.15 18.00
N ALA A 280 26.16 -90.03 17.27
CA ALA A 280 26.87 -89.68 16.03
C ALA A 280 25.94 -89.21 14.89
N GLY A 281 24.63 -89.45 14.99
CA GLY A 281 23.59 -88.79 14.19
C GLY A 281 23.23 -87.42 14.74
N ALA A 282 22.87 -87.34 16.03
CA ALA A 282 22.48 -86.10 16.70
C ALA A 282 23.56 -85.01 16.66
N GLU A 283 24.85 -85.38 16.73
CA GLU A 283 25.95 -84.41 16.62
C GLU A 283 26.16 -83.91 15.17
N LYS A 284 25.78 -84.69 14.15
CA LYS A 284 25.73 -84.20 12.76
C LYS A 284 24.58 -83.22 12.57
N ASP A 285 23.40 -83.50 13.14
CA ASP A 285 22.25 -82.59 13.13
C ASP A 285 22.60 -81.26 13.84
N LYS A 286 23.20 -81.34 15.03
CA LYS A 286 23.76 -80.22 15.81
C LYS A 286 24.74 -79.40 14.99
N GLN A 287 25.70 -80.03 14.30
CA GLN A 287 26.66 -79.33 13.44
C GLN A 287 25.99 -78.67 12.22
N ALA A 288 24.96 -79.28 11.64
CA ALA A 288 24.17 -78.69 10.57
C ALA A 288 23.37 -77.46 11.06
N PHE A 289 22.84 -77.49 12.28
CA PHE A 289 22.19 -76.31 12.88
C PHE A 289 23.18 -75.20 13.29
N ILE A 290 24.42 -75.53 13.64
CA ILE A 290 25.50 -74.53 13.82
C ILE A 290 25.78 -73.80 12.50
N ALA A 291 25.87 -74.53 11.38
CA ALA A 291 26.03 -73.92 10.05
C ALA A 291 24.83 -73.02 9.70
N ALA A 292 23.61 -73.55 9.81
CA ALA A 292 22.39 -72.79 9.50
C ALA A 292 22.17 -71.55 10.40
N LEU A 293 22.70 -71.55 11.64
CA LEU A 293 22.71 -70.35 12.49
C LEU A 293 23.70 -69.30 11.98
N ARG A 294 24.93 -69.71 11.62
CA ARG A 294 25.95 -68.83 11.04
C ARG A 294 25.49 -68.18 9.74
N ASP A 295 24.83 -68.96 8.87
CA ASP A 295 24.26 -68.44 7.62
C ASP A 295 23.17 -67.38 7.91
N ALA A 296 22.26 -67.67 8.84
CA ALA A 296 21.21 -66.72 9.26
C ALA A 296 21.78 -65.47 10.00
N GLU A 297 22.99 -65.57 10.56
CA GLU A 297 23.72 -64.45 11.17
C GLU A 297 24.42 -63.58 10.13
N ALA A 298 25.06 -64.18 9.13
CA ALA A 298 25.60 -63.47 7.97
C ALA A 298 24.50 -62.73 7.19
N GLU A 299 23.32 -63.34 7.02
CA GLU A 299 22.15 -62.67 6.43
C GLU A 299 21.65 -61.48 7.28
N CYS A 300 21.67 -61.60 8.61
CA CYS A 300 21.33 -60.49 9.50
C CYS A 300 22.32 -59.32 9.36
N ASP A 301 23.63 -59.59 9.37
CA ASP A 301 24.66 -58.54 9.21
C ASP A 301 24.62 -57.90 7.82
N ALA A 302 24.31 -58.66 6.76
CA ALA A 302 24.11 -58.14 5.41
C ALA A 302 22.88 -57.22 5.30
N ILE A 303 21.79 -57.54 5.99
CA ILE A 303 20.57 -56.69 6.00
C ILE A 303 20.76 -55.47 6.92
N ASP A 304 21.44 -55.61 8.06
CA ASP A 304 21.82 -54.46 8.88
C ASP A 304 22.75 -53.53 8.08
N SER A 305 23.67 -54.06 7.28
CA SER A 305 24.52 -53.26 6.38
C SER A 305 23.68 -52.42 5.40
N LYS A 306 22.71 -53.03 4.72
CA LYS A 306 21.74 -52.31 3.86
C LYS A 306 20.88 -51.31 4.62
N MET A 307 20.57 -51.55 5.90
CA MET A 307 19.83 -50.61 6.74
C MET A 307 20.64 -49.35 7.05
N LEU A 308 21.97 -49.44 7.20
CA LEU A 308 22.85 -48.27 7.30
C LEU A 308 22.92 -47.53 5.95
N GLU A 309 23.08 -48.27 4.86
CA GLU A 309 23.11 -47.75 3.48
C GLU A 309 21.81 -47.00 3.07
N VAL A 310 20.68 -47.34 3.69
CA VAL A 310 19.40 -46.62 3.54
C VAL A 310 19.28 -45.44 4.51
N LEU A 311 19.84 -45.53 5.72
CA LEU A 311 19.93 -44.38 6.63
C LEU A 311 20.81 -43.27 6.04
N GLU A 312 21.92 -43.62 5.39
CA GLU A 312 22.80 -42.70 4.67
C GLU A 312 22.06 -42.03 3.49
N ARG A 313 21.33 -42.80 2.66
CA ARG A 313 20.47 -42.22 1.61
C ARG A 313 19.33 -41.35 2.14
N GLN A 314 18.81 -41.65 3.33
CA GLN A 314 17.80 -40.80 3.96
C GLN A 314 18.42 -39.48 4.43
N ILE A 315 19.64 -39.51 4.98
CA ILE A 315 20.39 -38.31 5.34
C ILE A 315 20.62 -37.44 4.09
N THR A 316 21.15 -38.00 3.00
CA THR A 316 21.41 -37.19 1.78
C THR A 316 20.13 -36.64 1.16
N ALA A 317 19.04 -37.42 1.14
CA ALA A 317 17.75 -36.94 0.64
C ALA A 317 17.19 -35.79 1.48
N GLU A 318 17.44 -35.77 2.80
CA GLU A 318 17.01 -34.71 3.70
C GLU A 318 17.94 -33.49 3.64
N GLU A 319 19.25 -33.67 3.45
CA GLU A 319 20.21 -32.59 3.14
C GLU A 319 19.84 -31.88 1.83
N GLU A 320 19.46 -32.62 0.78
CA GLU A 320 18.92 -32.05 -0.46
C GLU A 320 17.62 -31.26 -0.23
N CYS A 321 16.78 -31.66 0.74
CA CYS A 321 15.57 -30.91 1.09
C CYS A 321 15.89 -29.61 1.84
N VAL A 322 16.88 -29.61 2.75
CA VAL A 322 17.42 -28.39 3.37
C VAL A 322 17.90 -27.44 2.28
N SER A 323 18.77 -27.91 1.36
CA SER A 323 19.32 -27.06 0.29
C SER A 323 18.26 -26.42 -0.60
N LEU A 324 17.18 -27.15 -0.93
CA LEU A 324 16.06 -26.61 -1.71
C LEU A 324 15.27 -25.53 -0.96
N LEU A 325 15.06 -25.71 0.35
CA LEU A 325 14.34 -24.75 1.20
C LEU A 325 15.18 -23.50 1.51
N GLU A 326 16.49 -23.64 1.71
CA GLU A 326 17.43 -22.53 1.86
C GLU A 326 17.56 -21.72 0.57
N GLN A 327 17.65 -22.39 -0.58
CA GLN A 327 17.64 -21.70 -1.88
C GLN A 327 16.33 -20.93 -2.08
N PHE A 328 15.16 -21.57 -1.90
CA PHE A 328 13.89 -20.86 -2.00
C PHE A 328 13.78 -19.71 -0.99
N ALA A 329 14.23 -19.89 0.25
CA ALA A 329 14.19 -18.84 1.27
C ALA A 329 15.05 -17.63 0.90
N THR A 330 16.26 -17.86 0.38
CA THR A 330 17.17 -16.79 -0.04
C THR A 330 16.68 -16.10 -1.31
N ASP A 331 16.20 -16.83 -2.31
CA ASP A 331 15.62 -16.26 -3.54
C ASP A 331 14.35 -15.45 -3.24
N ALA A 332 13.46 -15.94 -2.36
CA ALA A 332 12.27 -15.21 -1.92
C ALA A 332 12.60 -13.94 -1.11
N ALA A 333 13.62 -13.98 -0.24
CA ALA A 333 14.10 -12.80 0.48
C ALA A 333 14.73 -11.76 -0.45
N ASN A 334 15.56 -12.22 -1.40
CA ASN A 334 16.17 -11.34 -2.41
C ASN A 334 15.10 -10.67 -3.28
N ASN A 335 14.10 -11.43 -3.74
CA ASN A 335 12.97 -10.88 -4.49
C ASN A 335 12.19 -9.86 -3.66
N ALA A 336 11.83 -10.16 -2.41
CA ALA A 336 11.16 -9.22 -1.49
C ALA A 336 11.94 -7.90 -1.29
N ASN A 337 13.28 -7.97 -1.30
CA ASN A 337 14.16 -6.79 -1.19
C ASN A 337 14.20 -5.99 -2.50
N GLU A 338 14.31 -6.63 -3.67
CA GLU A 338 14.29 -5.92 -4.96
C GLU A 338 12.92 -5.30 -5.26
N ILE A 339 11.83 -5.96 -4.85
CA ILE A 339 10.47 -5.40 -4.89
C ILE A 339 10.39 -4.13 -4.04
N SER A 340 10.82 -4.20 -2.78
CA SER A 340 10.78 -3.06 -1.87
C SER A 340 11.62 -1.88 -2.37
N LYS A 341 12.83 -2.14 -2.91
CA LYS A 341 13.66 -1.11 -3.57
C LYS A 341 12.97 -0.50 -4.79
N ARG A 342 12.35 -1.32 -5.64
CA ARG A 342 11.66 -0.86 -6.86
C ARG A 342 10.45 0.01 -6.52
N ALA A 343 9.62 -0.43 -5.58
CA ALA A 343 8.46 0.31 -5.10
C ALA A 343 8.88 1.67 -4.49
N GLN A 344 9.92 1.68 -3.64
CA GLN A 344 10.47 2.91 -3.07
C GLN A 344 11.06 3.85 -4.15
N LEU A 345 11.75 3.32 -5.15
CA LEU A 345 12.33 4.12 -6.24
C LEU A 345 11.26 4.72 -7.14
N LEU A 346 10.25 3.93 -7.52
CA LEU A 346 9.12 4.41 -8.32
C LEU A 346 8.29 5.43 -7.55
N SER A 347 7.89 5.10 -6.31
CA SER A 347 7.14 6.01 -5.44
C SER A 347 7.90 7.31 -5.17
N SER A 348 9.21 7.27 -4.89
CA SER A 348 10.02 8.50 -4.75
C SER A 348 9.98 9.33 -6.02
N LYS A 349 10.27 8.73 -7.18
CA LYS A 349 10.31 9.43 -8.48
C LYS A 349 8.94 10.05 -8.84
N GLU A 350 7.86 9.34 -8.60
CA GLU A 350 6.49 9.80 -8.88
C GLU A 350 6.05 10.85 -7.86
N MET A 351 6.48 10.74 -6.61
CA MET A 351 6.24 11.73 -5.56
C MET A 351 7.06 13.02 -5.79
N ASP A 352 8.30 12.94 -6.30
CA ASP A 352 9.10 14.09 -6.71
C ASP A 352 8.44 14.85 -7.88
N GLN A 353 7.86 14.11 -8.83
CA GLN A 353 7.06 14.68 -9.92
C GLN A 353 5.75 15.28 -9.41
N TRP A 354 5.08 14.62 -8.46
CA TRP A 354 3.88 15.13 -7.81
C TRP A 354 4.15 16.43 -7.05
N PHE A 355 5.20 16.50 -6.24
CA PHE A 355 5.63 17.73 -5.55
C PHE A 355 5.91 18.86 -6.55
N SER A 356 6.69 18.58 -7.61
CA SER A 356 7.00 19.57 -8.65
C SER A 356 5.74 20.12 -9.34
N SER A 357 4.74 19.25 -9.54
CA SER A 357 3.45 19.62 -10.16
C SER A 357 2.55 20.39 -9.18
N THR A 358 2.56 20.02 -7.90
CA THR A 358 1.82 20.72 -6.84
C THR A 358 2.39 22.10 -6.55
N GLU A 359 3.72 22.26 -6.53
CA GLU A 359 4.39 23.57 -6.39
C GLU A 359 4.01 24.50 -7.56
N ALA A 360 4.04 23.99 -8.80
CA ALA A 360 3.61 24.76 -9.97
C ALA A 360 2.12 25.16 -9.91
N LEU A 361 1.24 24.28 -9.41
CA LEU A 361 -0.17 24.57 -9.21
C LEU A 361 -0.41 25.61 -8.10
N GLU A 362 0.33 25.53 -6.99
CA GLU A 362 0.25 26.48 -5.88
C GLU A 362 0.73 27.89 -6.30
N VAL A 363 1.80 27.97 -7.10
CA VAL A 363 2.26 29.23 -7.72
C VAL A 363 1.17 29.83 -8.64
N ARG A 364 0.61 29.04 -9.57
CA ARG A 364 -0.49 29.48 -10.45
C ARG A 364 -1.71 29.94 -9.65
N LYS A 365 -2.05 29.26 -8.56
CA LYS A 365 -3.18 29.65 -7.70
C LYS A 365 -2.94 31.01 -7.04
N LEU A 366 -1.74 31.26 -6.52
CA LEU A 366 -1.38 32.54 -5.91
C LEU A 366 -1.35 33.68 -6.94
N GLU A 367 -0.92 33.39 -8.17
CA GLU A 367 -0.97 34.32 -9.30
C GLU A 367 -2.43 34.72 -9.63
N LEU A 368 -3.34 33.75 -9.80
CA LEU A 368 -4.76 33.99 -10.03
C LEU A 368 -5.46 34.71 -8.84
N GLU A 369 -5.02 34.47 -7.60
CA GLU A 369 -5.52 35.17 -6.41
C GLU A 369 -5.12 36.66 -6.41
N ILE A 370 -3.89 36.97 -6.85
CA ILE A 370 -3.40 38.36 -7.03
C ILE A 370 -4.14 39.04 -8.20
N GLU A 371 -4.34 38.36 -9.32
CA GLU A 371 -5.09 38.91 -10.46
C GLU A 371 -6.56 39.17 -10.11
N SER A 372 -7.20 38.27 -9.36
CA SER A 372 -8.57 38.43 -8.86
C SER A 372 -8.71 39.69 -8.00
N HIS A 373 -7.78 39.90 -7.07
CA HIS A 373 -7.73 41.11 -6.25
C HIS A 373 -7.53 42.37 -7.09
N LEU A 374 -6.59 42.36 -8.05
CA LEU A 374 -6.32 43.52 -8.91
C LEU A 374 -7.54 43.88 -9.77
N ILE A 375 -8.23 42.88 -10.35
CA ILE A 375 -9.46 43.10 -11.12
C ILE A 375 -10.53 43.70 -10.21
N SER A 376 -10.75 43.14 -9.02
CA SER A 376 -11.72 43.67 -8.05
C SER A 376 -11.45 45.13 -7.68
N ASP A 377 -10.20 45.48 -7.39
CA ASP A 377 -9.81 46.85 -7.04
C ASP A 377 -10.02 47.82 -8.21
N THR A 378 -9.74 47.41 -9.45
CA THR A 378 -10.01 48.25 -10.63
C THR A 378 -11.51 48.44 -10.89
N CYS A 379 -12.35 47.44 -10.62
CA CYS A 379 -13.80 47.57 -10.70
C CYS A 379 -14.36 48.57 -9.68
N LEU A 380 -13.84 48.55 -8.45
CA LEU A 380 -14.23 49.51 -7.40
C LEU A 380 -13.82 50.94 -7.77
N LEU A 381 -12.56 51.15 -8.17
CA LEU A 381 -12.06 52.46 -8.60
C LEU A 381 -12.83 53.03 -9.83
N LEU A 382 -13.23 52.16 -10.75
CA LEU A 382 -14.06 52.54 -11.90
C LEU A 382 -15.46 52.99 -11.45
N ASN A 383 -16.10 52.23 -10.55
CA ASN A 383 -17.41 52.57 -10.01
C ASN A 383 -17.39 53.92 -9.26
N ASP A 384 -16.40 54.11 -8.37
CA ASP A 384 -16.21 55.36 -7.64
C ASP A 384 -16.02 56.56 -8.59
N SER A 385 -15.24 56.37 -9.67
CA SER A 385 -15.01 57.42 -10.69
C SER A 385 -16.27 57.75 -11.49
N ILE A 386 -17.13 56.76 -11.77
CA ILE A 386 -18.42 56.97 -12.45
C ILE A 386 -19.38 57.74 -11.54
N GLU A 387 -19.46 57.39 -10.26
CA GLU A 387 -20.33 58.08 -9.30
C GLU A 387 -19.90 59.54 -9.09
N HIS A 388 -18.59 59.82 -8.95
CA HIS A 388 -18.08 61.18 -8.84
C HIS A 388 -18.41 62.04 -10.07
N ALA A 389 -18.18 61.53 -11.28
CA ALA A 389 -18.51 62.24 -12.52
C ALA A 389 -20.02 62.51 -12.63
N ALA A 390 -20.87 61.52 -12.30
CA ALA A 390 -22.32 61.68 -12.28
C ALA A 390 -22.82 62.64 -11.19
N GLU A 391 -22.05 62.85 -10.12
CA GLU A 391 -22.33 63.82 -9.06
C GLU A 391 -21.88 65.25 -9.44
N ASP A 392 -20.76 65.41 -10.16
CA ASP A 392 -20.33 66.70 -10.72
C ASP A 392 -21.35 67.23 -11.75
N GLU A 393 -21.72 66.41 -12.74
CA GLU A 393 -22.74 66.72 -13.76
C GLU A 393 -24.12 66.99 -13.14
N ARG A 394 -24.45 66.34 -12.01
CA ARG A 394 -25.67 66.61 -11.23
C ARG A 394 -25.62 67.97 -10.54
N ARG A 395 -24.49 68.32 -9.93
CA ARG A 395 -24.29 69.62 -9.25
C ARG A 395 -24.25 70.78 -10.23
N GLU A 396 -23.64 70.62 -11.41
CA GLU A 396 -23.72 71.63 -12.48
C GLU A 396 -25.15 71.78 -13.00
N ARG A 397 -25.85 70.68 -13.31
CA ARG A 397 -27.27 70.69 -13.69
C ARG A 397 -28.16 71.37 -12.63
N GLU A 398 -27.93 71.15 -11.34
CA GLU A 398 -28.64 71.84 -10.27
C GLU A 398 -28.36 73.34 -10.23
N PHE A 399 -27.11 73.75 -10.44
CA PHE A 399 -26.74 75.17 -10.53
C PHE A 399 -27.38 75.81 -11.76
N LEU A 400 -27.35 75.13 -12.92
CA LEU A 400 -27.98 75.56 -14.15
C LEU A 400 -29.52 75.63 -14.00
N CYS A 401 -30.16 74.73 -13.26
CA CYS A 401 -31.58 74.85 -12.91
C CYS A 401 -31.86 76.13 -12.10
N LYS A 402 -31.11 76.37 -11.01
CA LYS A 402 -31.25 77.58 -10.17
C LYS A 402 -30.97 78.86 -10.97
N ARG A 403 -30.01 78.81 -11.90
CA ARG A 403 -29.69 79.86 -12.88
C ARG A 403 -30.82 80.05 -13.90
N LYS A 404 -31.42 78.97 -14.39
CA LYS A 404 -32.57 78.94 -15.32
C LYS A 404 -33.83 79.46 -14.67
N ASP A 405 -34.03 79.27 -13.36
CA ASP A 405 -35.16 79.85 -12.63
C ASP A 405 -35.00 81.38 -12.50
N MET A 406 -33.81 81.88 -12.11
CA MET A 406 -33.52 83.33 -12.16
C MET A 406 -33.59 83.91 -13.60
N LEU A 407 -33.15 83.14 -14.60
CA LEU A 407 -33.27 83.52 -16.01
C LEU A 407 -34.71 83.40 -16.53
N MET A 408 -35.62 82.73 -15.84
CA MET A 408 -37.04 82.66 -16.16
C MET A 408 -37.77 83.92 -15.67
N ASP A 409 -37.39 84.44 -14.49
CA ASP A 409 -37.76 85.77 -14.02
C ASP A 409 -37.23 86.89 -14.97
N GLU A 410 -36.12 86.64 -15.68
CA GLU A 410 -35.62 87.50 -16.76
C GLU A 410 -36.27 87.21 -18.12
N LEU A 411 -36.65 85.96 -18.42
CA LEU A 411 -37.32 85.54 -19.65
C LEU A 411 -38.71 86.16 -19.78
N GLU A 412 -39.43 86.38 -18.68
CA GLU A 412 -40.68 87.15 -18.69
C GLU A 412 -40.48 88.61 -19.17
N LYS A 413 -39.26 89.15 -19.03
CA LYS A 413 -38.83 90.43 -19.64
C LYS A 413 -38.29 90.23 -21.07
N LEU A 414 -37.62 89.10 -21.31
CA LEU A 414 -37.00 88.70 -22.58
C LEU A 414 -37.98 88.05 -23.59
N LEU A 415 -39.27 87.94 -23.30
CA LEU A 415 -40.32 87.58 -24.27
C LEU A 415 -40.37 88.54 -25.48
N ALA A 416 -39.84 89.77 -25.32
CA ALA A 416 -39.62 90.71 -26.43
C ALA A 416 -38.35 90.41 -27.26
N LEU A 417 -37.37 89.69 -26.68
CA LEU A 417 -36.11 89.25 -27.28
C LEU A 417 -36.21 87.83 -27.88
N VAL A 418 -37.36 87.16 -27.73
CA VAL A 418 -37.55 85.74 -28.11
C VAL A 418 -37.16 85.43 -29.56
N ARG A 419 -37.32 86.39 -30.49
CA ARG A 419 -36.91 86.20 -31.90
C ARG A 419 -35.41 86.25 -32.15
N GLU A 420 -34.65 86.89 -31.26
CA GLU A 420 -33.19 86.82 -31.26
C GLU A 420 -32.75 85.51 -30.58
N LYS A 421 -33.51 85.06 -29.57
CA LYS A 421 -33.37 83.73 -28.99
C LYS A 421 -33.80 82.59 -29.91
N GLU A 422 -34.57 82.80 -30.97
CA GLU A 422 -34.89 81.75 -31.96
C GLU A 422 -33.63 81.31 -32.72
N ASP A 423 -32.77 82.26 -33.11
CA ASP A 423 -31.45 81.95 -33.69
C ASP A 423 -30.48 81.40 -32.64
N GLU A 424 -30.47 81.95 -31.41
CA GLU A 424 -29.65 81.43 -30.30
C GLU A 424 -30.10 80.02 -29.84
N ILE A 425 -31.38 79.64 -30.05
CA ILE A 425 -31.87 78.27 -29.84
C ILE A 425 -31.28 77.34 -30.89
N ALA A 426 -31.14 77.76 -32.16
CA ALA A 426 -30.44 76.95 -33.16
C ALA A 426 -28.94 76.75 -32.83
N GLU A 427 -28.29 77.75 -32.22
CA GLU A 427 -26.92 77.62 -31.68
C GLU A 427 -26.89 76.71 -30.43
N ASN A 428 -27.85 76.82 -29.51
CA ASN A 428 -27.95 75.94 -28.36
C ASN A 428 -28.27 74.49 -28.75
N ASP A 429 -29.11 74.25 -29.77
CA ASP A 429 -29.37 72.92 -30.34
C ASP A 429 -28.11 72.30 -30.95
N ALA A 430 -27.20 73.12 -31.50
CA ALA A 430 -25.90 72.65 -31.98
C ALA A 430 -24.95 72.34 -30.82
N ASN A 431 -24.95 73.16 -29.76
CA ASN A 431 -24.19 72.91 -28.55
C ASN A 431 -24.70 71.69 -27.77
N ILE A 432 -26.01 71.49 -27.65
CA ILE A 432 -26.64 70.29 -27.07
C ILE A 432 -26.23 69.05 -27.85
N LYS A 433 -26.32 69.05 -29.19
CA LYS A 433 -25.82 67.94 -30.02
C LYS A 433 -24.32 67.69 -29.85
N ALA A 434 -23.52 68.73 -29.55
CA ALA A 434 -22.11 68.57 -29.21
C ALA A 434 -21.89 68.00 -27.79
N VAL A 435 -22.75 68.32 -26.82
CA VAL A 435 -22.77 67.68 -25.49
C VAL A 435 -23.21 66.22 -25.62
N ASP A 436 -24.34 65.94 -26.27
CA ASP A 436 -24.87 64.59 -26.52
C ASP A 436 -23.83 63.71 -27.22
N LYS A 437 -23.09 64.27 -28.19
CA LYS A 437 -21.99 63.55 -28.82
C LYS A 437 -20.88 63.25 -27.81
N ARG A 438 -20.42 64.22 -27.00
CA ARG A 438 -19.40 63.95 -25.97
C ARG A 438 -19.87 62.90 -24.96
N ILE A 439 -21.15 62.91 -24.58
CA ILE A 439 -21.76 61.89 -23.72
C ILE A 439 -21.72 60.52 -24.41
N ALA A 440 -22.11 60.42 -25.68
CA ALA A 440 -22.05 59.18 -26.45
C ALA A 440 -20.61 58.66 -26.63
N ASP A 441 -19.66 59.55 -26.94
CA ASP A 441 -18.23 59.24 -27.06
C ASP A 441 -17.70 58.69 -25.72
N VAL A 442 -18.00 59.34 -24.58
CA VAL A 442 -17.61 58.89 -23.22
C VAL A 442 -18.28 57.58 -22.80
N VAL A 443 -19.59 57.43 -23.04
CA VAL A 443 -20.32 56.18 -22.75
C VAL A 443 -19.76 55.01 -23.56
N SER A 444 -19.36 55.24 -24.82
CA SER A 444 -18.74 54.19 -25.64
C SER A 444 -17.41 53.69 -25.05
N GLY A 445 -16.56 54.59 -24.56
CA GLY A 445 -15.30 54.24 -23.90
C GLY A 445 -15.48 53.49 -22.57
N PHE A 446 -16.49 53.87 -21.77
CA PHE A 446 -16.86 53.09 -20.57
C PHE A 446 -17.38 51.69 -20.93
N GLN A 447 -18.16 51.57 -22.00
CA GLN A 447 -18.76 50.29 -22.42
C GLN A 447 -17.74 49.33 -23.05
N GLU A 448 -16.73 49.87 -23.76
CA GLU A 448 -15.54 49.14 -24.20
C GLU A 448 -14.70 48.66 -23.01
N MET A 449 -14.41 49.55 -22.04
CA MET A 449 -13.68 49.20 -20.81
C MET A 449 -14.38 48.10 -20.00
N HIS A 450 -15.70 48.22 -19.82
CA HIS A 450 -16.52 47.20 -19.16
C HIS A 450 -16.51 45.85 -19.90
N SER A 451 -16.55 45.87 -21.24
CA SER A 451 -16.45 44.63 -22.04
C SER A 451 -15.08 43.97 -21.90
N SER A 452 -13.99 44.76 -21.88
CA SER A 452 -12.63 44.29 -21.59
C SER A 452 -12.51 43.68 -20.18
N ILE A 453 -13.10 44.33 -19.17
CA ILE A 453 -13.09 43.83 -17.78
C ILE A 453 -13.86 42.51 -17.67
N ASN A 454 -15.08 42.42 -18.24
CA ASN A 454 -15.86 41.18 -18.22
C ASN A 454 -15.14 40.03 -18.93
N MET A 455 -14.53 40.27 -20.10
CA MET A 455 -13.75 39.24 -20.80
C MET A 455 -12.56 38.74 -19.97
N LYS A 456 -11.91 39.60 -19.19
CA LYS A 456 -10.86 39.18 -18.24
C LYS A 456 -11.43 38.39 -17.06
N TYR A 457 -12.58 38.79 -16.52
CA TYR A 457 -13.27 38.07 -15.45
C TYR A 457 -13.71 36.66 -15.89
N ASP A 458 -14.31 36.52 -17.07
CA ASP A 458 -14.76 35.23 -17.62
C ASP A 458 -13.56 34.30 -17.89
N ASN A 459 -12.44 34.84 -18.40
CA ASN A 459 -11.19 34.10 -18.55
C ASN A 459 -10.61 33.65 -17.20
N LEU A 460 -10.54 34.54 -16.21
CA LEU A 460 -10.09 34.23 -14.85
C LEU A 460 -10.95 33.12 -14.22
N GLN A 461 -12.27 33.21 -14.36
CA GLN A 461 -13.23 32.21 -13.89
C GLN A 461 -12.98 30.83 -14.53
N SER A 462 -12.68 30.79 -15.84
CA SER A 462 -12.29 29.55 -16.53
C SER A 462 -10.93 29.01 -16.06
N CYS A 463 -9.94 29.87 -15.81
CA CYS A 463 -8.62 29.47 -15.31
C CYS A 463 -8.69 28.92 -13.87
N LEU A 464 -9.56 29.49 -13.03
CA LEU A 464 -9.84 28.96 -11.68
C LEU A 464 -10.43 27.55 -11.75
N SER A 465 -11.49 27.32 -12.55
CA SER A 465 -12.08 25.98 -12.67
C SER A 465 -11.13 24.95 -13.32
N GLN A 466 -10.25 25.36 -14.23
CA GLN A 466 -9.17 24.50 -14.75
C GLN A 466 -8.17 24.14 -13.63
N THR A 467 -7.80 25.09 -12.77
CA THR A 467 -6.89 24.89 -11.64
C THR A 467 -7.52 23.98 -10.57
N GLU A 468 -8.83 24.04 -10.37
CA GLU A 468 -9.58 23.13 -9.49
C GLU A 468 -9.58 21.68 -10.01
N LEU A 469 -9.79 21.48 -11.31
CA LEU A 469 -9.72 20.16 -11.96
C LEU A 469 -8.30 19.57 -11.91
N GLU A 470 -7.27 20.39 -12.09
CA GLU A 470 -5.86 19.98 -11.93
C GLU A 470 -5.54 19.58 -10.48
N SER A 471 -6.12 20.29 -9.49
CA SER A 471 -6.02 19.93 -8.07
C SER A 471 -6.67 18.58 -7.75
N GLU A 472 -7.85 18.30 -8.30
CA GLU A 472 -8.52 17.00 -8.14
C GLU A 472 -7.71 15.87 -8.82
N ALA A 473 -7.18 16.12 -10.02
CA ALA A 473 -6.32 15.17 -10.74
C ALA A 473 -5.03 14.84 -9.97
N LEU A 474 -4.34 15.84 -9.40
CA LEU A 474 -3.17 15.62 -8.55
C LEU A 474 -3.52 14.92 -7.23
N SER A 475 -4.70 15.18 -6.65
CA SER A 475 -5.20 14.46 -5.47
C SER A 475 -5.42 12.97 -5.77
N MET A 476 -6.06 12.65 -6.90
CA MET A 476 -6.23 11.27 -7.37
C MET A 476 -4.88 10.59 -7.66
N LYS A 477 -3.94 11.27 -8.34
CA LYS A 477 -2.61 10.72 -8.64
C LYS A 477 -1.79 10.44 -7.38
N LYS A 478 -1.90 11.27 -6.33
CA LYS A 478 -1.29 10.97 -5.03
C LYS A 478 -1.84 9.68 -4.43
N LYS A 479 -3.16 9.52 -4.43
CA LYS A 479 -3.82 8.31 -3.93
C LYS A 479 -3.39 7.06 -4.72
N GLU A 480 -3.23 7.17 -6.04
CA GLU A 480 -2.74 6.08 -6.91
C GLU A 480 -1.31 5.66 -6.51
N ILE A 481 -0.41 6.61 -6.25
CA ILE A 481 0.96 6.33 -5.76
C ILE A 481 0.93 5.65 -4.39
N ASP A 482 0.12 6.15 -3.45
CA ASP A 482 0.00 5.60 -2.10
C ASP A 482 -0.61 4.17 -2.11
N ASP A 483 -1.65 3.94 -2.92
CA ASP A 483 -2.28 2.62 -3.09
C ASP A 483 -1.33 1.60 -3.75
N LEU A 484 -0.59 2.00 -4.80
CA LEU A 484 0.38 1.14 -5.49
C LEU A 484 1.56 0.76 -4.59
N LEU A 485 2.06 1.70 -3.78
CA LEU A 485 3.12 1.44 -2.79
C LEU A 485 2.65 0.41 -1.74
N SER A 486 1.43 0.58 -1.21
CA SER A 486 0.81 -0.32 -0.24
C SER A 486 0.71 -1.77 -0.76
N GLU A 487 0.28 -1.94 -2.02
CA GLU A 487 0.16 -3.28 -2.62
C GLU A 487 1.53 -3.95 -2.83
N GLU A 488 2.55 -3.20 -3.26
CA GLU A 488 3.92 -3.71 -3.42
C GLU A 488 4.57 -4.03 -2.06
N GLU A 489 4.28 -3.26 -1.00
CA GLU A 489 4.70 -3.59 0.37
C GLU A 489 4.02 -4.86 0.88
N GLU A 490 2.73 -5.06 0.63
CA GLU A 490 2.01 -6.30 0.97
C GLU A 490 2.59 -7.50 0.20
N ARG A 491 2.88 -7.34 -1.09
CA ARG A 491 3.51 -8.38 -1.94
C ARG A 491 4.91 -8.73 -1.45
N GLY A 492 5.70 -7.73 -1.07
CA GLY A 492 7.01 -7.92 -0.42
C GLY A 492 6.91 -8.57 0.96
N ALA A 493 5.84 -8.30 1.72
CA ALA A 493 5.59 -8.93 3.01
C ALA A 493 5.22 -10.41 2.89
N LYS A 494 4.35 -10.78 1.93
CA LYS A 494 4.04 -12.18 1.60
C LYS A 494 5.30 -12.98 1.28
N LEU A 495 6.19 -12.44 0.44
CA LEU A 495 7.47 -13.08 0.10
C LEU A 495 8.43 -13.21 1.29
N ARG A 496 8.49 -12.19 2.17
CA ARG A 496 9.25 -12.27 3.44
C ARG A 496 8.74 -13.37 4.37
N GLU A 497 7.42 -13.57 4.44
CA GLU A 497 6.84 -14.64 5.26
C GLU A 497 7.04 -16.03 4.64
N LEU A 498 6.88 -16.19 3.31
CA LEU A 498 7.23 -17.44 2.62
C LEU A 498 8.72 -17.80 2.80
N SER A 499 9.61 -16.81 2.69
CA SER A 499 11.04 -16.96 2.97
C SER A 499 11.29 -17.43 4.41
N ARG A 500 10.64 -16.82 5.40
CA ARG A 500 10.75 -17.20 6.81
C ARG A 500 10.25 -18.62 7.07
N ILE A 501 9.08 -18.98 6.54
CA ILE A 501 8.51 -20.33 6.67
C ILE A 501 9.46 -21.36 6.05
N SER A 502 10.00 -21.10 4.86
CA SER A 502 10.96 -21.98 4.19
C SER A 502 12.26 -22.13 4.99
N ALA A 503 12.81 -21.03 5.54
CA ALA A 503 14.00 -21.06 6.39
C ALA A 503 13.78 -21.78 7.73
N ASP A 504 12.58 -21.69 8.33
CA ASP A 504 12.25 -22.40 9.56
C ASP A 504 11.96 -23.90 9.30
N GLU A 505 11.39 -24.26 8.14
CA GLU A 505 11.27 -25.65 7.68
C GLU A 505 12.65 -26.26 7.37
N ALA A 506 13.58 -25.49 6.78
CA ALA A 506 14.95 -25.91 6.53
C ALA A 506 15.70 -26.29 7.83
N LYS A 507 15.68 -25.41 8.84
CA LYS A 507 16.27 -25.68 10.17
C LYS A 507 15.69 -26.93 10.81
N ALA A 508 14.38 -27.13 10.69
CA ALA A 508 13.72 -28.32 11.22
C ALA A 508 14.27 -29.60 10.57
N TYR A 509 14.51 -29.61 9.24
CA TYR A 509 15.19 -30.74 8.60
C TYR A 509 16.67 -30.86 9.01
N GLU A 510 17.40 -29.75 9.16
CA GLU A 510 18.81 -29.75 9.60
C GLU A 510 18.97 -30.41 10.98
N GLU A 511 18.10 -30.09 11.95
CA GLU A 511 18.10 -30.71 13.28
C GLU A 511 17.96 -32.24 13.20
N VAL A 512 16.98 -32.75 12.43
CA VAL A 512 16.77 -34.21 12.35
C VAL A 512 17.83 -34.90 11.46
N VAL A 513 18.46 -34.19 10.51
CA VAL A 513 19.68 -34.63 9.81
C VAL A 513 20.84 -34.79 10.80
N GLY A 514 21.06 -33.81 11.68
CA GLY A 514 22.06 -33.87 12.75
C GLY A 514 21.84 -35.07 13.68
N LEU A 515 20.59 -35.30 14.10
CA LEU A 515 20.21 -36.48 14.88
C LEU A 515 20.50 -37.79 14.12
N ARG A 516 20.14 -37.91 12.83
CA ARG A 516 20.44 -39.12 12.03
C ARG A 516 21.92 -39.36 11.82
N LYS A 517 22.72 -38.31 11.58
CA LYS A 517 24.19 -38.40 11.50
C LYS A 517 24.79 -38.94 12.80
N SER A 518 24.34 -38.43 13.95
CA SER A 518 24.79 -38.92 15.27
C SER A 518 24.43 -40.40 15.51
N PHE A 519 23.24 -40.82 15.05
CA PHE A 519 22.77 -42.20 15.13
C PHE A 519 23.53 -43.15 14.20
N ALA A 520 23.81 -42.73 12.96
CA ALA A 520 24.63 -43.48 12.01
C ALA A 520 26.05 -43.72 12.55
N LEU A 521 26.68 -42.69 13.12
CA LEU A 521 28.00 -42.81 13.75
C LEU A 521 27.98 -43.78 14.94
N SER A 522 26.92 -43.78 15.74
CA SER A 522 26.72 -44.75 16.82
C SER A 522 26.59 -46.19 16.30
N ILE A 523 25.86 -46.40 15.21
CA ILE A 523 25.76 -47.72 14.54
C ILE A 523 27.14 -48.18 14.05
N VAL A 524 27.89 -47.33 13.33
CA VAL A 524 29.22 -47.67 12.82
C VAL A 524 30.16 -48.08 13.96
N LYS A 525 30.22 -47.30 15.04
CA LYS A 525 31.02 -47.64 16.23
C LYS A 525 30.60 -48.97 16.85
N SER A 526 29.30 -49.24 16.96
CA SER A 526 28.81 -50.53 17.49
C SER A 526 29.22 -51.74 16.64
N ARG A 527 29.42 -51.57 15.33
CA ARG A 527 29.95 -52.63 14.44
C ARG A 527 31.44 -52.83 14.60
N GLU A 528 32.21 -51.75 14.74
CA GLU A 528 33.63 -51.83 15.05
C GLU A 528 33.86 -52.59 16.37
N ASP A 529 33.07 -52.28 17.40
CA ASP A 529 33.06 -53.02 18.66
C ASP A 529 32.60 -54.49 18.50
N LYS A 530 31.58 -54.78 17.68
CA LYS A 530 31.17 -56.17 17.37
C LYS A 530 32.31 -56.96 16.72
N LEU A 531 32.98 -56.38 15.72
CA LEU A 531 34.09 -57.01 14.99
C LEU A 531 35.28 -57.24 15.92
N ARG A 532 35.59 -56.27 16.78
CA ARG A 532 36.62 -56.36 17.83
C ARG A 532 36.34 -57.50 18.81
N LEU A 533 35.08 -57.71 19.20
CA LEU A 533 34.66 -58.82 20.07
C LEU A 533 34.73 -60.18 19.35
N ALA A 534 34.24 -60.28 18.11
CA ALA A 534 34.31 -61.51 17.32
C ALA A 534 35.76 -61.98 17.15
N LYS A 535 36.70 -61.06 16.93
CA LYS A 535 38.14 -61.34 16.84
C LYS A 535 38.79 -61.77 18.18
N THR A 536 38.13 -61.54 19.32
CA THR A 536 38.55 -62.13 20.61
C THR A 536 37.89 -63.48 20.89
N GLU A 537 36.67 -63.70 20.41
CA GLU A 537 35.96 -64.98 20.47
C GLU A 537 36.60 -66.05 19.57
N GLU A 538 37.07 -65.65 18.39
CA GLU A 538 37.85 -66.47 17.45
C GLU A 538 39.10 -67.06 18.14
N LYS A 539 39.94 -66.20 18.74
CA LYS A 539 41.14 -66.62 19.48
C LYS A 539 40.84 -67.55 20.65
N LEU A 540 39.82 -67.22 21.45
CA LEU A 540 39.41 -68.08 22.56
C LEU A 540 38.93 -69.45 22.07
N SER A 541 38.31 -69.51 20.88
CA SER A 541 37.91 -70.76 20.24
C SER A 541 39.12 -71.58 19.76
N GLU A 542 40.16 -70.93 19.23
CA GLU A 542 41.44 -71.58 18.89
C GLU A 542 42.12 -72.17 20.15
N GLU A 543 42.23 -71.37 21.23
CA GLU A 543 42.80 -71.80 22.52
C GLU A 543 42.03 -72.99 23.11
N VAL A 544 40.69 -72.97 23.08
CA VAL A 544 39.84 -74.09 23.52
C VAL A 544 39.99 -75.32 22.62
N GLN A 545 40.20 -75.15 21.31
CA GLN A 545 40.45 -76.27 20.39
C GLN A 545 41.80 -76.94 20.65
N ILE A 546 42.86 -76.15 20.93
CA ILE A 546 44.18 -76.65 21.34
C ILE A 546 44.05 -77.44 22.65
N LEU A 547 43.42 -76.87 23.67
CA LEU A 547 43.24 -77.53 24.97
C LEU A 547 42.45 -78.86 24.84
N ARG A 548 41.43 -78.92 23.97
CA ARG A 548 40.72 -80.16 23.65
C ARG A 548 41.64 -81.22 23.02
N GLN A 549 42.53 -80.83 22.11
CA GLN A 549 43.50 -81.75 21.51
C GLN A 549 44.52 -82.26 22.55
N GLU A 550 45.00 -81.40 23.43
CA GLU A 550 45.91 -81.78 24.53
C GLU A 550 45.25 -82.78 25.48
N VAL A 551 44.00 -82.53 25.90
CA VAL A 551 43.22 -83.46 26.76
C VAL A 551 42.97 -84.79 26.05
N SER A 552 42.66 -84.79 24.74
CA SER A 552 42.51 -86.02 23.95
C SER A 552 43.83 -86.81 23.85
N ALA A 553 44.96 -86.13 23.61
CA ALA A 553 46.28 -86.75 23.55
C ALA A 553 46.72 -87.31 24.92
N ALA A 554 46.43 -86.61 26.01
CA ALA A 554 46.67 -87.07 27.37
C ALA A 554 45.80 -88.30 27.71
N ARG A 555 44.51 -88.30 27.36
CA ARG A 555 43.61 -89.45 27.55
C ARG A 555 44.07 -90.67 26.74
N ALA A 556 44.48 -90.49 25.48
CA ALA A 556 45.04 -91.57 24.66
C ALA A 556 46.35 -92.13 25.25
N SER A 557 47.24 -91.26 25.72
CA SER A 557 48.50 -91.65 26.39
C SER A 557 48.24 -92.43 27.68
N LEU A 558 47.25 -92.00 28.47
CA LEU A 558 46.80 -92.72 29.66
C LEU A 558 46.28 -94.12 29.28
N GLN A 559 45.40 -94.22 28.28
CA GLN A 559 44.84 -95.48 27.82
C GLN A 559 45.93 -96.46 27.35
N VAL A 560 46.91 -96.00 26.58
CA VAL A 560 48.09 -96.83 26.18
C VAL A 560 48.87 -97.30 27.42
N SER A 561 49.05 -96.45 28.43
CA SER A 561 49.74 -96.84 29.67
C SER A 561 48.96 -97.88 30.51
N ILE A 562 47.63 -97.81 30.49
CA ILE A 562 46.72 -98.77 31.17
C ILE A 562 46.72 -100.10 30.41
N SER A 563 46.60 -100.10 29.08
CA SER A 563 46.69 -101.31 28.25
C SER A 563 48.06 -101.99 28.38
N SER A 564 49.15 -101.21 28.43
CA SER A 564 50.50 -101.72 28.69
C SER A 564 50.61 -102.38 30.07
N ARG A 565 50.15 -101.69 31.13
CA ARG A 565 50.09 -102.26 32.49
C ARG A 565 49.23 -103.52 32.56
N SER A 566 48.07 -103.54 31.92
CA SER A 566 47.18 -104.70 31.84
C SER A 566 47.87 -105.89 31.17
N CYS A 567 48.56 -105.66 30.04
CA CYS A 567 49.36 -106.69 29.38
C CYS A 567 50.45 -107.26 30.29
N CYS A 568 51.16 -106.42 31.06
CA CYS A 568 52.14 -106.88 32.06
C CYS A 568 51.50 -107.67 33.21
N VAL A 569 50.33 -107.25 33.70
CA VAL A 569 49.60 -107.97 34.78
C VAL A 569 49.07 -109.31 34.29
N VAL A 570 48.45 -109.38 33.11
CA VAL A 570 48.00 -110.63 32.49
C VAL A 570 49.18 -111.58 32.25
N SER A 571 50.31 -111.07 31.74
CA SER A 571 51.54 -111.86 31.57
C SER A 571 52.07 -112.41 32.89
N SER A 572 51.95 -111.63 33.98
CA SER A 572 52.35 -112.06 35.33
C SER A 572 51.42 -113.14 35.90
N ILE A 573 50.11 -113.01 35.67
CA ILE A 573 49.10 -114.00 36.10
C ILE A 573 49.26 -115.30 35.32
N TRP A 574 49.46 -115.24 33.99
CA TRP A 574 49.75 -116.43 33.18
C TRP A 574 51.06 -117.11 33.59
N SER A 575 52.11 -116.34 33.86
CA SER A 575 53.40 -116.89 34.35
C SER A 575 53.25 -117.62 35.69
N ASN A 576 52.40 -117.10 36.59
CA ASN A 576 52.11 -117.75 37.88
C ASN A 576 51.20 -118.97 37.75
N HIS A 577 50.31 -119.03 36.75
CA HIS A 577 49.47 -120.21 36.50
C HIS A 577 50.24 -121.35 35.81
N LEU A 578 51.34 -121.05 35.10
CA LEU A 578 52.24 -122.04 34.50
C LEU A 578 53.31 -122.58 35.45
N ALA A 579 53.22 -122.27 36.75
CA ALA A 579 54.21 -122.59 37.79
C ALA A 579 53.67 -123.49 38.91
N PHE A 580 52.69 -124.34 38.59
CA PHE A 580 52.07 -125.33 39.50
C PHE A 580 51.79 -126.65 38.78
#